data_AF-A0A522VCG8-F1
#
_entry.id   AF-A0A522VCG8-F1
#
_cell.length_a   1.000
_cell.length_b   1.000
_cell.length_c   1.000
_cell.angle_alpha   90.00
_cell.angle_beta   90.00
_cell.angle_gamma   90.00
#
_symmetry.space_group_name_H-M   'P 1'
#
loop_
_entity.id
_entity.type
_entity.pdbx_description
1 polymer ?
#
loop_
_entity_poly.entity_id
_entity_poly.type
_entity_poly.pdbx_seq_one_letter_code
_entity_poly.pdbx_strand_id
1 'polypeptide(L)'
;MMLNEPGAEVLKREFVRLFGHIQRIRQELAALGPASADEDHFGGMADQLDAIVAATEEATNAIMGAMEVMETNLTQLKGMIPGEDAQRLLAGAEEQIGQVYEACSFQDITGQRITKVVKSMKFIEDRITNMIGMWRPDELKQVAGDVKKELTEEQKLLNGPQLKGQGINQADVDKLFSQDDIDKLFG
;
A
#
# COMPACT_ATOMS: atom_id res chain seq x y z
N MET A 1 -16.76 -40.46 -7.48
CA MET A 1 -15.46 -40.13 -8.10
C MET A 1 -15.44 -38.63 -8.29
N MET A 2 -14.87 -37.86 -7.36
CA MET A 2 -14.83 -36.41 -7.48
C MET A 2 -13.79 -36.03 -8.55
N LEU A 3 -14.16 -35.10 -9.43
CA LEU A 3 -13.32 -34.67 -10.53
C LEU A 3 -12.08 -33.96 -9.98
N ASN A 4 -10.91 -34.57 -10.18
CA ASN A 4 -9.62 -33.95 -9.92
C ASN A 4 -9.28 -33.02 -11.10
N GLU A 5 -10.08 -31.97 -11.30
CA GLU A 5 -9.88 -31.06 -12.43
C GLU A 5 -8.67 -30.16 -12.18
N PRO A 6 -7.66 -30.13 -13.07
CA PRO A 6 -6.46 -29.31 -12.85
C PRO A 6 -6.77 -27.81 -12.73
N GLY A 7 -7.88 -27.34 -13.31
CA GLY A 7 -8.37 -25.96 -13.14
C GLY A 7 -8.80 -25.62 -11.70
N ALA A 8 -9.33 -26.59 -10.94
CA ALA A 8 -9.76 -26.35 -9.56
C ALA A 8 -8.57 -26.13 -8.62
N GLU A 9 -7.49 -26.88 -8.79
CA GLU A 9 -6.27 -26.72 -7.99
C GLU A 9 -5.48 -25.45 -8.36
N VAL A 10 -5.47 -25.05 -9.64
CA VAL A 10 -4.97 -23.72 -10.05
C VAL A 10 -5.76 -22.61 -9.39
N LEU A 11 -7.10 -22.68 -9.43
CA LEU A 11 -7.97 -21.68 -8.83
C LEU A 11 -7.81 -21.58 -7.32
N LYS A 12 -7.62 -22.71 -6.61
CA LYS A 12 -7.28 -22.72 -5.18
C LYS A 12 -5.97 -21.98 -4.89
N ARG A 13 -4.89 -22.26 -5.65
CA ARG A 13 -3.60 -21.57 -5.48
C ARG A 13 -3.73 -20.06 -5.68
N GLU A 14 -4.44 -19.62 -6.72
CA GLU A 14 -4.64 -18.19 -7.00
C GLU A 14 -5.45 -17.49 -5.91
N PHE A 15 -6.50 -18.10 -5.36
CA PHE A 15 -7.21 -17.53 -4.20
C PHE A 15 -6.33 -17.43 -2.95
N VAL A 16 -5.47 -18.42 -2.66
CA VAL A 16 -4.53 -18.34 -1.54
C VAL A 16 -3.48 -17.23 -1.77
N ARG A 17 -3.01 -17.07 -3.01
CA ARG A 17 -2.12 -15.95 -3.41
C ARG A 17 -2.80 -14.60 -3.21
N LEU A 18 -4.05 -14.44 -3.68
CA LEU A 18 -4.84 -13.21 -3.50
C LEU A 18 -5.11 -12.90 -2.03
N PHE A 19 -5.49 -13.90 -1.21
CA PHE A 19 -5.68 -13.71 0.22
C PHE A 19 -4.39 -13.30 0.93
N GLY A 20 -3.26 -13.94 0.62
CA GLY A 20 -1.95 -13.54 1.13
C GLY A 20 -1.56 -12.11 0.72
N HIS A 21 -1.97 -11.68 -0.48
CA HIS A 21 -1.79 -10.30 -0.94
C HIS A 21 -2.66 -9.30 -0.15
N ILE A 22 -3.94 -9.63 0.07
CA ILE A 22 -4.87 -8.85 0.92
C ILE A 22 -4.30 -8.69 2.33
N GLN A 23 -3.77 -9.75 2.94
CA GLN A 23 -3.17 -9.66 4.28
C GLN A 23 -1.93 -8.75 4.33
N ARG A 24 -1.14 -8.66 3.25
CA ARG A 24 -0.03 -7.68 3.17
C ARG A 24 -0.52 -6.25 3.06
N ILE A 25 -1.50 -5.98 2.19
CA ILE A 25 -2.08 -4.64 2.06
C ILE A 25 -2.73 -4.20 3.39
N ARG A 26 -3.39 -5.10 4.14
CA ARG A 26 -3.85 -4.79 5.52
C ARG A 26 -2.72 -4.31 6.44
N GLN A 27 -1.56 -4.98 6.41
CA GLN A 27 -0.41 -4.63 7.24
C GLN A 27 0.20 -3.28 6.82
N GLU A 28 0.28 -3.01 5.52
CA GLU A 28 0.75 -1.74 4.97
C GLU A 28 -0.20 -0.59 5.33
N LEU A 29 -1.52 -0.79 5.23
CA LEU A 29 -2.54 0.21 5.60
C LEU A 29 -2.56 0.47 7.10
N ALA A 30 -2.45 -0.56 7.95
CA ALA A 30 -2.36 -0.40 9.39
C ALA A 30 -1.14 0.42 9.82
N ALA A 31 -0.03 0.35 9.07
CA ALA A 31 1.17 1.17 9.29
C ALA A 31 1.01 2.64 8.82
N LEU A 32 -0.02 2.95 8.02
CA LEU A 32 -0.37 4.31 7.58
C LEU A 32 -1.48 4.95 8.41
N GLY A 33 -2.21 4.16 9.22
CA GLY A 33 -3.26 4.65 10.10
C GLY A 33 -2.72 5.47 11.29
N PRO A 34 -3.58 6.28 11.94
CA PRO A 34 -3.19 7.04 13.13
C PRO A 34 -2.80 6.09 14.28
N ALA A 35 -1.64 6.33 14.90
CA ALA A 35 -1.04 5.50 15.95
C ALA A 35 -1.83 5.43 17.28
N SER A 36 -3.03 6.03 17.33
CA SER A 36 -3.91 6.13 18.50
C SER A 36 -5.20 5.31 18.37
N ALA A 37 -5.37 4.54 17.29
CA ALA A 37 -6.40 3.50 17.25
C ALA A 37 -5.93 2.28 18.06
N ASP A 38 -6.75 1.82 19.01
CA ASP A 38 -6.40 0.73 19.95
C ASP A 38 -5.81 -0.51 19.27
N GLU A 39 -4.90 -1.19 19.99
CA GLU A 39 -4.17 -2.40 19.54
C GLU A 39 -5.07 -3.59 19.12
N ASP A 40 -6.38 -3.50 19.33
CA ASP A 40 -7.37 -4.56 19.10
C ASP A 40 -7.99 -4.53 17.67
N HIS A 41 -7.66 -3.53 16.84
CA HIS A 41 -8.28 -3.37 15.51
C HIS A 41 -7.67 -4.26 14.41
N PHE A 42 -7.76 -5.58 14.59
CA PHE A 42 -7.66 -6.60 13.52
C PHE A 42 -8.89 -6.55 12.55
N GLY A 43 -9.30 -5.35 12.17
CA GLY A 43 -10.42 -5.08 11.26
C GLY A 43 -10.18 -5.55 9.83
N GLY A 44 -11.20 -5.41 8.99
CA GLY A 44 -11.10 -5.60 7.55
C GLY A 44 -10.17 -4.58 6.91
N MET A 45 -9.70 -4.88 5.70
CA MET A 45 -8.87 -3.95 4.92
C MET A 45 -9.64 -2.67 4.57
N ALA A 46 -10.96 -2.80 4.48
CA ALA A 46 -11.87 -1.68 4.31
C ALA A 46 -11.93 -0.75 5.53
N ASP A 47 -11.98 -1.31 6.74
CA ASP A 47 -12.16 -0.54 7.97
C ASP A 47 -10.92 0.35 8.25
N GLN A 48 -9.72 -0.15 7.88
CA GLN A 48 -8.47 0.63 7.92
C GLN A 48 -8.47 1.80 6.92
N LEU A 49 -9.04 1.63 5.72
CA LEU A 49 -9.16 2.73 4.77
C LEU A 49 -10.25 3.74 5.16
N ASP A 50 -11.37 3.29 5.73
CA ASP A 50 -12.40 4.19 6.27
C ASP A 50 -11.81 5.08 7.39
N ALA A 51 -10.94 4.53 8.25
CA ALA A 51 -10.20 5.31 9.26
C ALA A 51 -9.23 6.35 8.64
N ILE A 52 -8.55 6.01 7.54
CA ILE A 52 -7.70 6.96 6.80
C ILE A 52 -8.56 8.07 6.18
N VAL A 53 -9.72 7.76 5.59
CA VAL A 53 -10.65 8.77 5.05
C VAL A 53 -11.09 9.72 6.16
N ALA A 54 -11.57 9.21 7.29
CA ALA A 54 -11.99 10.02 8.44
C ALA A 54 -10.86 10.93 8.96
N ALA A 55 -9.64 10.40 9.13
CA ALA A 55 -8.49 11.20 9.56
C ALA A 55 -8.13 12.32 8.57
N THR A 56 -8.28 12.08 7.25
CA THR A 56 -8.07 13.13 6.24
C THR A 56 -9.18 14.18 6.21
N GLU A 57 -10.44 13.79 6.46
CA GLU A 57 -11.56 14.72 6.63
C GLU A 57 -11.35 15.61 7.87
N GLU A 58 -10.97 15.03 9.01
CA GLU A 58 -10.67 15.76 10.25
C GLU A 58 -9.52 16.76 10.05
N ALA A 59 -8.41 16.33 9.45
CA ALA A 59 -7.29 17.21 9.14
C ALA A 59 -7.68 18.37 8.20
N THR A 60 -8.54 18.12 7.21
CA THR A 60 -9.03 19.16 6.29
C THR A 60 -9.94 20.15 7.01
N ASN A 61 -10.85 19.67 7.86
CA ASN A 61 -11.70 20.54 8.70
C ASN A 61 -10.86 21.41 9.66
N ALA A 62 -9.80 20.85 10.25
CA ALA A 62 -8.88 21.62 11.11
C ALA A 62 -8.12 22.70 10.33
N ILE A 63 -7.71 22.43 9.09
CA ILE A 63 -7.07 23.42 8.20
C ILE A 63 -8.06 24.54 7.85
N MET A 64 -9.30 24.19 7.45
CA MET A 64 -10.32 25.20 7.11
C MET A 64 -10.67 26.08 8.32
N GLY A 65 -10.87 25.50 9.51
CA GLY A 65 -11.12 26.28 10.74
C GLY A 65 -9.94 27.18 11.13
N ALA A 66 -8.69 26.77 10.87
CA ALA A 66 -7.53 27.63 11.06
C ALA A 66 -7.50 28.81 10.07
N MET A 67 -7.95 28.60 8.83
CA MET A 67 -8.10 29.66 7.83
C MET A 67 -9.22 30.66 8.20
N GLU A 68 -10.37 30.20 8.72
CA GLU A 68 -11.47 31.07 9.19
C GLU A 68 -11.02 32.02 10.32
N VAL A 69 -10.20 31.50 11.24
CA VAL A 69 -9.57 32.30 12.31
C VAL A 69 -8.58 33.31 11.73
N MET A 70 -7.78 32.92 10.73
CA MET A 70 -6.87 33.83 10.02
C MET A 70 -7.62 34.95 9.29
N GLU A 71 -8.70 34.63 8.57
CA GLU A 71 -9.55 35.58 7.85
C GLU A 71 -10.21 36.60 8.79
N THR A 72 -10.69 36.12 9.95
CA THR A 72 -11.21 36.98 11.02
C THR A 72 -10.16 37.96 11.53
N ASN A 73 -8.93 37.49 11.75
CA ASN A 73 -7.82 38.32 12.22
C ASN A 73 -7.37 39.35 11.16
N LEU A 74 -7.30 38.96 9.88
CA LEU A 74 -6.99 39.88 8.77
C LEU A 74 -8.05 40.98 8.62
N THR A 75 -9.33 40.62 8.75
CA THR A 75 -10.45 41.57 8.72
C THR A 75 -10.33 42.61 9.83
N GLN A 76 -9.96 42.20 11.05
CA GLN A 76 -9.71 43.13 12.17
C GLN A 76 -8.49 44.02 11.89
N LEU A 77 -7.37 43.44 11.42
CA LEU A 77 -6.15 44.18 11.10
C LEU A 77 -6.35 45.24 10.01
N LYS A 78 -7.17 44.96 8.98
CA LYS A 78 -7.53 45.93 7.94
C LYS A 78 -8.17 47.20 8.51
N GLY A 79 -8.97 47.08 9.57
CA GLY A 79 -9.57 48.23 10.27
C GLY A 79 -8.60 49.02 11.15
N MET A 80 -7.44 48.43 11.51
CA MET A 80 -6.47 49.01 12.43
C MET A 80 -5.24 49.61 11.74
N ILE A 81 -4.88 49.14 10.54
CA ILE A 81 -3.64 49.52 9.84
C ILE A 81 -3.95 50.35 8.57
N PRO A 82 -3.73 51.68 8.58
CA PRO A 82 -3.83 52.51 7.38
C PRO A 82 -2.59 52.36 6.48
N GLY A 83 -2.77 52.56 5.17
CA GLY A 83 -1.69 52.60 4.18
C GLY A 83 -1.92 51.64 3.02
N GLU A 84 -1.72 52.12 1.79
CA GLU A 84 -2.04 51.39 0.55
C GLU A 84 -1.24 50.08 0.42
N ASP A 85 0.07 50.10 0.69
CA ASP A 85 0.91 48.88 0.69
C ASP A 85 0.46 47.83 1.70
N ALA A 86 0.06 48.26 2.91
CA ALA A 86 -0.42 47.35 3.95
C ALA A 86 -1.77 46.71 3.55
N GLN A 87 -2.69 47.52 3.02
CA GLN A 87 -3.99 47.03 2.54
C GLN A 87 -3.83 46.07 1.35
N ARG A 88 -2.87 46.32 0.44
CA ARG A 88 -2.53 45.39 -0.66
C ARG A 88 -2.00 44.05 -0.14
N LEU A 89 -1.13 44.05 0.87
CA LEU A 89 -0.62 42.81 1.47
C LEU A 89 -1.74 42.02 2.18
N LEU A 90 -2.65 42.70 2.89
CA LEU A 90 -3.80 42.07 3.55
C LEU A 90 -4.77 41.46 2.52
N ALA A 91 -5.05 42.15 1.41
CA ALA A 91 -5.87 41.61 0.32
C ALA A 91 -5.22 40.38 -0.34
N GLY A 92 -3.90 40.38 -0.55
CA GLY A 92 -3.19 39.20 -1.05
C GLY A 92 -3.25 38.00 -0.10
N ALA A 93 -3.25 38.24 1.22
CA ALA A 93 -3.40 37.17 2.21
C ALA A 93 -4.82 36.56 2.21
N GLU A 94 -5.86 37.37 2.02
CA GLU A 94 -7.24 36.89 1.85
C GLU A 94 -7.41 36.06 0.56
N GLU A 95 -6.78 36.48 -0.55
CA GLU A 95 -6.79 35.70 -1.80
C GLU A 95 -6.16 34.32 -1.61
N GLN A 96 -5.04 34.23 -0.87
CA GLN A 96 -4.40 32.96 -0.55
C GLN A 96 -5.28 32.08 0.36
N ILE A 97 -6.00 32.64 1.33
CA ILE A 97 -6.99 31.90 2.13
C ILE A 97 -8.10 31.33 1.23
N GLY A 98 -8.62 32.13 0.29
CA GLY A 98 -9.60 31.67 -0.70
C GLY A 98 -9.11 30.47 -1.52
N GLN A 99 -7.86 30.50 -1.97
CA GLN A 99 -7.22 29.38 -2.69
C GLN A 99 -7.08 28.13 -1.82
N VAL A 100 -6.84 28.27 -0.50
CA VAL A 100 -6.81 27.12 0.43
C VAL A 100 -8.20 26.51 0.59
N TYR A 101 -9.27 27.30 0.73
CA TYR A 101 -10.64 26.76 0.78
C TYR A 101 -11.01 26.02 -0.51
N GLU A 102 -10.69 26.58 -1.69
CA GLU A 102 -10.93 25.91 -2.97
C GLU A 102 -10.18 24.58 -3.05
N ALA A 103 -8.89 24.56 -2.70
CA ALA A 103 -8.08 23.34 -2.67
C ALA A 103 -8.64 22.29 -1.69
N CYS A 104 -9.08 22.71 -0.51
CA CYS A 104 -9.68 21.82 0.49
C CYS A 104 -11.05 21.27 0.03
N SER A 105 -11.83 22.03 -0.75
CA SER A 105 -13.13 21.58 -1.26
C SER A 105 -13.06 20.34 -2.17
N PHE A 106 -11.92 20.13 -2.86
CA PHE A 106 -11.67 18.91 -3.64
C PHE A 106 -11.49 17.64 -2.77
N GLN A 107 -11.32 17.79 -1.46
CA GLN A 107 -11.21 16.65 -0.55
C GLN A 107 -12.53 15.87 -0.46
N ASP A 108 -13.70 16.53 -0.44
CA ASP A 108 -15.01 15.83 -0.41
C ASP A 108 -15.17 14.87 -1.60
N ILE A 109 -14.89 15.35 -2.82
CA ILE A 109 -14.91 14.51 -4.04
C ILE A 109 -13.91 13.36 -3.93
N THR A 110 -12.78 13.57 -3.26
CA THR A 110 -11.73 12.56 -3.04
C THR A 110 -12.18 11.52 -2.01
N GLY A 111 -12.71 11.93 -0.85
CA GLY A 111 -13.26 11.05 0.19
C GLY A 111 -14.43 10.19 -0.33
N GLN A 112 -15.34 10.78 -1.12
CA GLN A 112 -16.41 10.05 -1.80
C GLN A 112 -15.88 9.00 -2.81
N ARG A 113 -14.80 9.31 -3.53
CA ARG A 113 -14.15 8.36 -4.46
C ARG A 113 -13.45 7.23 -3.71
N ILE A 114 -12.69 7.55 -2.67
CA ILE A 114 -12.03 6.54 -1.83
C ILE A 114 -13.08 5.62 -1.19
N THR A 115 -14.14 6.17 -0.57
CA THR A 115 -15.26 5.40 -0.01
C THR A 115 -15.87 4.38 -1.00
N LYS A 116 -15.93 4.69 -2.31
CA LYS A 116 -16.40 3.76 -3.35
C LYS A 116 -15.39 2.64 -3.62
N VAL A 117 -14.09 2.96 -3.63
CA VAL A 117 -13.01 1.97 -3.73
C VAL A 117 -13.01 1.04 -2.51
N VAL A 118 -13.12 1.59 -1.30
CA VAL A 118 -13.20 0.85 -0.04
C VAL A 118 -14.34 -0.16 -0.04
N LYS A 119 -15.56 0.26 -0.40
CA LYS A 119 -16.72 -0.63 -0.52
C LYS A 119 -16.51 -1.75 -1.54
N SER A 120 -15.85 -1.46 -2.65
CA SER A 120 -15.51 -2.45 -3.68
C SER A 120 -14.46 -3.45 -3.20
N MET A 121 -13.45 -2.98 -2.46
CA MET A 121 -12.45 -3.83 -1.82
C MET A 121 -13.06 -4.73 -0.74
N LYS A 122 -13.96 -4.21 0.10
CA LYS A 122 -14.70 -4.99 1.11
C LYS A 122 -15.43 -6.17 0.47
N PHE A 123 -16.15 -5.92 -0.62
CA PHE A 123 -16.83 -6.98 -1.38
C PHE A 123 -15.88 -8.06 -1.93
N ILE A 124 -14.69 -7.66 -2.44
CA ILE A 124 -13.68 -8.60 -2.93
C ILE A 124 -13.09 -9.42 -1.78
N GLU A 125 -12.74 -8.77 -0.67
CA GLU A 125 -12.21 -9.38 0.55
C GLU A 125 -13.19 -10.39 1.16
N ASP A 126 -14.46 -10.01 1.32
CA ASP A 126 -15.53 -10.88 1.79
C ASP A 126 -15.68 -12.09 0.86
N ARG A 127 -15.64 -11.89 -0.47
CA ARG A 127 -15.84 -12.98 -1.43
C ARG A 127 -14.69 -13.99 -1.39
N ILE A 128 -13.44 -13.53 -1.33
CA ILE A 128 -12.25 -14.38 -1.22
C ILE A 128 -12.23 -15.12 0.12
N THR A 129 -12.54 -14.43 1.22
CA THR A 129 -12.59 -15.03 2.56
C THR A 129 -13.66 -16.12 2.64
N ASN A 130 -14.85 -15.87 2.08
CA ASN A 130 -15.92 -16.88 2.01
C ASN A 130 -15.53 -18.09 1.13
N MET A 131 -14.85 -17.87 0.00
CA MET A 131 -14.38 -18.96 -0.88
C MET A 131 -13.31 -19.84 -0.21
N ILE A 132 -12.38 -19.22 0.53
CA ILE A 132 -11.38 -19.92 1.36
C ILE A 132 -12.04 -20.68 2.52
N GLY A 133 -13.01 -20.07 3.19
CA GLY A 133 -13.74 -20.69 4.31
C GLY A 133 -14.56 -21.93 3.93
N MET A 134 -14.77 -22.21 2.64
CA MET A 134 -15.40 -23.44 2.15
C MET A 134 -14.46 -24.65 2.11
N TRP A 135 -13.15 -24.47 2.29
CA TRP A 135 -12.16 -25.56 2.22
C TRP A 135 -11.78 -26.09 3.60
N ARG A 136 -11.31 -27.33 3.64
CA ARG A 136 -10.84 -27.93 4.90
C ARG A 136 -9.50 -27.32 5.33
N PRO A 137 -9.24 -27.18 6.66
CA PRO A 137 -7.99 -26.61 7.16
C PRO A 137 -6.72 -27.30 6.64
N ASP A 138 -6.77 -28.60 6.39
CA ASP A 138 -5.59 -29.36 5.92
C ASP A 138 -5.35 -29.19 4.42
N GLU A 139 -6.41 -29.06 3.62
CA GLU A 139 -6.32 -28.69 2.19
C GLU A 139 -5.76 -27.27 2.05
N LEU A 140 -6.20 -26.33 2.89
CA LEU A 140 -5.67 -24.96 2.97
C LEU A 140 -4.18 -24.93 3.30
N LYS A 141 -3.73 -25.69 4.31
CA LYS A 141 -2.30 -25.78 4.68
C LYS A 141 -1.45 -26.32 3.54
N GLN A 142 -1.94 -27.32 2.81
CA GLN A 142 -1.24 -27.89 1.65
C GLN A 142 -1.06 -26.83 0.55
N VAL A 143 -2.15 -26.22 0.10
CA VAL A 143 -2.13 -25.20 -0.97
C VAL A 143 -1.27 -24.00 -0.57
N ALA A 144 -1.36 -23.52 0.67
CA ALA A 144 -0.50 -22.44 1.18
C ALA A 144 0.98 -22.83 1.25
N GLY A 145 1.28 -24.08 1.61
CA GLY A 145 2.64 -24.61 1.60
C GLY A 145 3.24 -24.66 0.20
N ASP A 146 2.46 -25.05 -0.80
CA ASP A 146 2.92 -25.15 -2.19
C ASP A 146 3.08 -23.77 -2.83
N VAL A 147 2.13 -22.85 -2.64
CA VAL A 147 2.26 -21.43 -3.05
C VAL A 147 3.51 -20.77 -2.45
N LYS A 148 3.81 -21.05 -1.17
CA LYS A 148 5.01 -20.51 -0.51
C LYS A 148 6.31 -21.05 -1.13
N LYS A 149 6.33 -22.33 -1.53
CA LYS A 149 7.48 -22.91 -2.25
C LYS A 149 7.66 -22.26 -3.62
N GLU A 150 6.60 -22.17 -4.42
CA GLU A 150 6.61 -21.53 -5.74
C GLU A 150 7.22 -20.13 -5.68
N LEU A 151 6.70 -19.27 -4.79
CA LEU A 151 7.23 -17.90 -4.60
C LEU A 151 8.70 -17.88 -4.17
N THR A 152 9.15 -18.86 -3.38
CA THR A 152 10.55 -18.96 -2.93
C THR A 152 11.48 -19.41 -4.08
N GLU A 153 11.02 -20.32 -4.94
CA GLU A 153 11.78 -20.75 -6.13
C GLU A 153 11.81 -19.66 -7.21
N GLU A 154 10.71 -18.94 -7.42
CA GLU A 154 10.67 -17.73 -8.26
C GLU A 154 11.67 -16.68 -7.76
N GLN A 155 11.72 -16.41 -6.44
CA GLN A 155 12.71 -15.50 -5.85
C GLN A 155 14.16 -15.98 -6.03
N LYS A 156 14.43 -17.30 -5.99
CA LYS A 156 15.76 -17.85 -6.29
C LYS A 156 16.14 -17.70 -7.76
N LEU A 157 15.18 -17.79 -8.68
CA LEU A 157 15.36 -17.57 -10.12
C LEU A 157 15.55 -16.08 -10.46
N LEU A 158 15.06 -15.17 -9.60
CA LEU A 158 15.22 -13.72 -9.72
C LEU A 158 16.55 -13.18 -9.16
N ASN A 159 17.53 -14.06 -8.86
CA ASN A 159 18.92 -13.65 -8.70
C ASN A 159 19.48 -13.20 -10.06
N GLY A 160 19.29 -11.91 -10.36
CA GLY A 160 19.91 -11.25 -11.51
C GLY A 160 21.44 -11.29 -11.47
N PRO A 161 22.13 -10.79 -12.52
CA PRO A 161 23.59 -10.83 -12.60
C PRO A 161 24.23 -10.24 -11.35
N GLN A 162 25.16 -10.98 -10.75
CA GLN A 162 25.82 -10.64 -9.48
C GLN A 162 26.30 -9.18 -9.49
N LEU A 163 26.00 -8.45 -8.40
CA LEU A 163 26.46 -7.08 -8.19
C LEU A 163 27.97 -7.00 -8.43
N LYS A 164 28.44 -5.93 -9.10
CA LYS A 164 29.88 -5.72 -9.40
C LYS A 164 30.72 -5.92 -8.14
N GLY A 165 31.55 -6.97 -8.14
CA GLY A 165 32.40 -7.36 -7.00
C GLY A 165 31.96 -8.64 -6.26
N GLN A 166 30.79 -9.21 -6.57
CA GLN A 166 30.35 -10.53 -6.09
C GLN A 166 30.34 -11.60 -7.19
N GLY A 167 31.00 -11.33 -8.32
CA GLY A 167 31.25 -12.34 -9.34
C GLY A 167 32.09 -13.48 -8.78
N ILE A 168 31.79 -14.73 -9.16
CA ILE A 168 32.76 -15.82 -9.07
C ILE A 168 34.04 -15.32 -9.76
N ASN A 169 35.18 -15.35 -9.07
CA ASN A 169 36.41 -14.82 -9.63
C ASN A 169 36.84 -15.71 -10.81
N GLN A 170 37.42 -15.14 -11.87
CA GLN A 170 37.99 -15.94 -12.96
C GLN A 170 39.02 -16.94 -12.42
N ALA A 171 39.73 -16.61 -11.33
CA ALA A 171 40.62 -17.53 -10.63
C ALA A 171 39.91 -18.78 -10.03
N ASP A 172 38.61 -18.71 -9.69
CA ASP A 172 37.83 -19.87 -9.23
C ASP A 172 37.31 -20.69 -10.42
N VAL A 173 37.04 -20.06 -11.57
CA VAL A 173 36.70 -20.72 -12.84
C VAL A 173 37.91 -21.46 -13.39
N ASP A 174 39.08 -20.83 -13.43
CA ASP A 174 40.35 -21.42 -13.89
C ASP A 174 40.78 -22.59 -12.98
N LYS A 175 40.37 -22.59 -11.71
CA LYS A 175 40.56 -23.69 -10.76
C LYS A 175 39.58 -24.87 -10.95
N LEU A 176 38.45 -24.62 -11.62
CA LEU A 176 37.47 -25.64 -12.04
C LEU A 176 37.79 -26.23 -13.43
N PHE A 177 38.60 -25.55 -14.23
CA PHE A 177 39.00 -25.95 -15.59
C PHE A 177 40.52 -26.01 -15.79
N SER A 178 41.28 -26.30 -14.73
CA SER A 178 42.73 -26.40 -14.84
C SER A 178 43.13 -27.50 -15.85
N GLN A 179 44.12 -27.21 -16.70
CA GLN A 179 44.52 -28.07 -17.82
C GLN A 179 44.85 -29.51 -17.34
N ASP A 180 45.41 -29.63 -16.14
CA ASP A 180 45.74 -30.89 -15.45
C ASP A 180 44.56 -31.85 -15.27
N ASP A 181 43.31 -31.37 -15.25
CA ASP A 181 42.11 -32.23 -15.13
C ASP A 181 41.47 -32.54 -16.49
N ILE A 182 41.72 -31.72 -17.52
CA ILE A 182 41.33 -31.99 -18.90
C ILE A 182 42.26 -33.05 -19.52
N ASP A 183 43.57 -32.94 -19.25
CA ASP A 183 44.57 -33.89 -19.75
C ASP A 183 44.42 -35.29 -19.12
N LYS A 184 43.82 -35.41 -17.91
CA LYS A 184 43.43 -36.70 -17.30
C LYS A 184 42.18 -37.34 -17.92
N LEU A 185 41.40 -36.59 -18.70
CA LEU A 185 40.16 -37.05 -19.34
C LEU A 185 40.36 -37.49 -20.79
N PHE A 186 41.48 -37.12 -21.41
CA PHE A 186 41.78 -37.42 -22.82
C PHE A 186 43.19 -38.00 -23.06
N GLY A 187 43.90 -38.41 -21.99
CA GLY A 187 45.12 -39.21 -22.02
C GLY A 187 44.86 -40.70 -21.81
#